data_AF-A0A2M7FSV7-F1
#
_entry.id   AF-A0A2M7FSV7-F1
#
_cell.length_a   1.000
_cell.length_b   1.000
_cell.length_c   1.000
_cell.angle_alpha   90.00
_cell.angle_beta   90.00
_cell.angle_gamma   90.00
#
_symmetry.space_group_name_H-M   'P 1'
#
loop_
_entity.id
_entity.type
_entity.pdbx_description
1 polymer ?
#
loop_
_entity_poly.entity_id
_entity_poly.type
_entity_poly.pdbx_seq_one_letter_code
_entity_poly.pdbx_strand_id
1 'polypeptide(L)'
;MLETAISTGDSMQTADLVALPLAQRLQAMEALWESLCKDSDQAQIVPTWHQEVLGQRLESLNAGIEIVSPWEEAKDRIRQRSRQAT
;
A
#
# COMPACT_ATOMS: atom_id res chain seq x y z
N MET A 1 -34.24 -21.31 20.64
CA MET A 1 -33.48 -21.29 19.38
C MET A 1 -33.74 -19.94 18.73
N LEU A 2 -32.96 -18.93 19.10
CA LEU A 2 -33.06 -17.58 18.54
C LEU A 2 -31.91 -17.45 17.55
N GLU A 3 -32.21 -17.63 16.27
CA GLU A 3 -31.29 -17.26 15.18
C GLU A 3 -31.32 -15.74 15.08
N THR A 4 -30.29 -15.11 15.67
CA THR A 4 -30.04 -13.69 15.49
C THR A 4 -29.64 -13.47 14.03
N ALA A 5 -30.52 -12.81 13.28
CA ALA A 5 -30.22 -12.33 11.94
C ALA A 5 -28.94 -11.47 11.99
N ILE A 6 -27.89 -11.95 11.32
CA ILE A 6 -26.75 -11.10 10.99
C ILE A 6 -27.29 -10.08 10.01
N SER A 7 -27.54 -8.86 10.50
CA SER A 7 -27.87 -7.70 9.68
C SER A 7 -26.74 -7.49 8.68
N THR A 8 -26.95 -7.97 7.45
CA THR A 8 -26.13 -7.63 6.29
C THR A 8 -26.36 -6.15 5.96
N GLY A 9 -25.79 -5.28 6.78
CA GLY A 9 -25.90 -3.84 6.66
C GLY A 9 -24.60 -3.27 6.09
N ASP A 10 -24.66 -2.98 4.80
CA ASP A 10 -23.74 -2.15 4.00
C ASP A 10 -22.38 -2.78 3.59
N SER A 11 -22.35 -3.33 2.37
CA SER A 11 -21.10 -3.61 1.68
C SER A 11 -20.57 -2.31 1.07
N MET A 12 -19.65 -1.65 1.78
CA MET A 12 -18.96 -0.46 1.30
C MET A 12 -18.38 -0.71 -0.09
N GLN A 13 -18.89 0.01 -1.10
CA GLN A 13 -18.39 -0.05 -2.46
C GLN A 13 -17.18 0.88 -2.60
N THR A 14 -16.28 0.60 -3.54
CA THR A 14 -15.15 1.49 -3.83
C THR A 14 -15.61 2.88 -4.28
N ALA A 15 -16.79 2.96 -4.92
CA ALA A 15 -17.43 4.21 -5.30
C ALA A 15 -17.69 5.14 -4.08
N ASP A 16 -18.04 4.56 -2.93
CA ASP A 16 -18.32 5.32 -1.70
C ASP A 16 -17.04 5.98 -1.16
N LEU A 17 -15.91 5.28 -1.21
CA LEU A 17 -14.60 5.82 -0.82
C LEU A 17 -14.16 6.97 -1.73
N VAL A 18 -14.46 6.89 -3.02
CA VAL A 18 -14.10 7.94 -4.00
C VAL A 18 -14.93 9.20 -3.77
N ALA A 19 -16.19 9.05 -3.34
CA ALA A 19 -17.10 10.15 -3.05
C ALA A 19 -16.73 10.95 -1.77
N LEU A 20 -15.90 10.39 -0.88
CA LEU A 20 -15.44 11.08 0.33
C LEU A 20 -14.62 12.34 -0.01
N PRO A 21 -14.72 13.42 0.82
CA PRO A 21 -13.77 14.52 0.80
C PRO A 21 -12.34 14.02 0.93
N LEU A 22 -11.38 14.71 0.29
CA LEU A 22 -9.98 14.26 0.23
C LEU A 22 -9.39 13.88 1.60
N ALA A 23 -9.63 14.69 2.63
CA ALA A 23 -9.12 14.42 3.98
C ALA A 23 -9.68 13.11 4.55
N GLN A 24 -10.97 12.84 4.37
CA GLN A 24 -11.62 11.61 4.83
C GLN A 24 -11.16 10.41 4.00
N ARG A 25 -10.94 10.60 2.70
CA ARG A 25 -10.40 9.55 1.82
C ARG A 25 -8.96 9.16 2.21
N LEU A 26 -8.13 10.14 2.57
CA LEU A 26 -6.78 9.88 3.09
C LEU A 26 -6.83 9.15 4.44
N GLN A 27 -7.70 9.58 5.34
CA GLN A 27 -7.89 8.90 6.63
C GLN A 27 -8.39 7.46 6.47
N ALA A 28 -9.31 7.22 5.53
CA ALA A 28 -9.78 5.88 5.20
C ALA A 28 -8.65 5.00 4.62
N MET A 29 -7.79 5.57 3.76
CA MET A 29 -6.62 4.88 3.23
C MET A 29 -5.63 4.48 4.34
N GLU A 30 -5.36 5.37 5.31
CA GLU A 30 -4.49 5.09 6.45
C GLU A 30 -5.05 4.00 7.36
N ALA A 31 -6.35 4.08 7.71
CA ALA A 31 -7.01 3.06 8.53
C ALA A 31 -7.03 1.69 7.85
N LEU A 32 -7.28 1.65 6.54
CA LEU A 32 -7.22 0.43 5.75
C LEU A 32 -5.79 -0.15 5.75
N TRP A 33 -4.79 0.68 5.51
CA TRP A 33 -3.39 0.25 5.51
C TRP A 33 -2.94 -0.29 6.87
N GLU A 34 -3.31 0.37 7.96
CA GLU A 34 -3.03 -0.10 9.33
C GLU A 34 -3.69 -1.45 9.63
N SER A 35 -4.94 -1.65 9.18
CA SER A 35 -5.64 -2.93 9.31
C SER A 35 -4.90 -4.06 8.58
N LEU A 36 -4.49 -3.81 7.34
CA LEU A 36 -3.77 -4.81 6.53
C LEU A 36 -2.43 -5.20 7.16
N CYS A 37 -1.73 -4.27 7.80
CA CYS A 37 -0.48 -4.56 8.51
C CYS A 37 -0.67 -5.45 9.76
N LYS A 38 -1.85 -5.43 10.39
CA LYS A 38 -2.16 -6.20 11.60
C LYS A 38 -2.66 -7.61 11.30
N ASP A 39 -3.25 -7.81 10.12
CA ASP A 39 -3.71 -9.11 9.63
C ASP A 39 -2.56 -9.90 9.00
N SER A 40 -1.65 -10.43 9.84
CA SER A 40 -0.51 -11.23 9.40
C SER A 40 -0.89 -12.47 8.60
N ASP A 41 -2.10 -12.99 8.77
CA ASP A 41 -2.61 -14.16 8.05
C ASP A 41 -2.98 -13.85 6.59
N GLN A 42 -3.20 -12.57 6.26
CA GLN A 42 -3.43 -12.13 4.88
C GLN A 42 -2.15 -11.99 4.05
N ALA A 43 -0.97 -12.28 4.63
CA ALA A 43 0.30 -12.37 3.89
C ALA A 43 0.27 -13.42 2.76
N GLN A 44 -0.77 -14.26 2.69
CA GLN A 44 -1.03 -15.18 1.58
C GLN A 44 -1.53 -14.48 0.30
N ILE A 45 -2.01 -13.24 0.37
CA ILE A 45 -2.48 -12.46 -0.79
C ILE A 45 -1.33 -11.63 -1.39
N VAL A 46 -0.14 -12.22 -1.50
CA VAL A 46 0.95 -11.62 -2.27
C VAL A 46 0.85 -12.14 -3.70
N PRO A 47 0.68 -11.26 -4.71
CA PRO A 47 0.66 -11.70 -6.10
C PRO A 47 1.93 -12.47 -6.46
N THR A 48 1.81 -13.58 -7.19
CA THR A 48 2.95 -14.43 -7.56
C THR A 48 4.03 -13.68 -8.34
N TRP A 49 3.64 -12.72 -9.18
CA TRP A 49 4.56 -11.89 -9.97
C TRP A 49 5.45 -10.98 -9.11
N HIS A 50 5.09 -10.71 -7.84
CA HIS A 50 5.96 -9.93 -6.95
C HIS A 50 7.33 -10.59 -6.79
N GLN A 51 7.37 -11.93 -6.69
CA GLN A 51 8.63 -12.65 -6.53
C GLN A 51 9.52 -12.50 -7.78
N GLU A 52 8.93 -12.55 -8.96
CA GLU A 52 9.65 -12.40 -10.23
C GLU A 52 10.31 -11.03 -10.33
N VAL A 53 9.57 -9.96 -10.00
CA VAL A 53 10.09 -8.59 -10.01
C VAL A 53 11.19 -8.39 -8.96
N LEU A 54 11.01 -8.94 -7.76
CA LEU A 54 12.03 -8.86 -6.71
C LEU A 54 13.31 -9.63 -7.10
N GLY A 55 13.15 -10.81 -7.71
CA GLY A 55 14.27 -11.60 -8.24
C GLY A 55 15.06 -10.83 -9.29
N GLN A 56 14.38 -10.25 -10.28
CA GLN A 56 15.02 -9.47 -11.34
C GLN A 56 15.75 -8.23 -10.81
N ARG A 57 15.17 -7.54 -9.82
CA ARG A 57 15.83 -6.40 -9.16
C ARG A 57 17.05 -6.83 -8.36
N LEU A 58 16.98 -7.96 -7.68
CA LEU A 58 18.11 -8.50 -6.92
C LEU A 58 19.26 -8.94 -7.84
N GLU A 59 18.96 -9.57 -8.97
CA GLU A 59 19.95 -9.91 -9.99
C GLU A 59 20.64 -8.66 -10.55
N SER A 60 19.85 -7.64 -10.90
CA SER A 60 20.36 -6.37 -11.43
C SER A 60 21.23 -5.63 -10.41
N LEU A 61 20.85 -5.68 -9.13
CA LEU A 61 21.65 -5.16 -8.02
C LEU A 61 22.98 -5.89 -7.88
N ASN A 62 22.95 -7.23 -7.88
CA ASN A 62 24.15 -8.07 -7.77
C ASN A 62 25.09 -7.92 -8.97
N ALA A 63 24.54 -7.66 -10.16
CA ALA A 63 25.30 -7.38 -11.38
C ALA A 63 25.88 -5.95 -11.42
N GLY A 64 25.56 -5.09 -10.42
CA GLY A 64 26.00 -3.69 -10.39
C GLY A 64 25.34 -2.80 -11.43
N ILE A 65 24.19 -3.22 -11.98
CA ILE A 65 23.43 -2.46 -12.98
C ILE A 65 22.59 -1.37 -12.29
N GLU A 66 22.09 -1.65 -11.09
CA GLU A 66 21.24 -0.72 -10.34
C GLU A 66 22.05 0.42 -9.71
N ILE A 67 21.51 1.64 -9.81
CA ILE A 67 22.06 2.81 -9.11
C ILE A 67 21.53 2.80 -7.69
N VAL A 68 22.40 2.45 -6.74
CA VAL A 68 22.12 2.54 -5.31
C VAL A 68 22.53 3.88 -4.75
N SER A 69 21.74 4.42 -3.83
CA SER A 69 22.09 5.60 -3.04
C SER A 69 21.79 5.35 -1.57
N PRO A 70 22.58 5.89 -0.63
CA PRO A 70 22.23 5.90 0.78
C PRO A 70 20.79 6.38 1.01
N TRP A 71 20.13 5.80 2.00
CA TRP A 71 18.72 6.10 2.26
C TRP A 71 18.47 7.58 2.59
N GLU A 72 19.39 8.23 3.29
CA GLU A 72 19.31 9.67 3.57
C GLU A 72 19.31 10.50 2.28
N GLU A 73 20.21 10.21 1.33
CA GLU A 73 20.26 10.90 0.03
C GLU A 73 19.00 10.65 -0.79
N ALA A 74 18.47 9.43 -0.77
CA ALA A 74 17.21 9.11 -1.44
C ALA A 74 16.03 9.91 -0.87
N LYS A 75 15.92 10.03 0.46
CA LYS A 75 14.90 10.84 1.12
C LYS A 75 15.01 12.31 0.74
N ASP A 76 16.22 12.85 0.72
CA ASP A 76 16.42 14.25 0.37
C ASP A 76 16.03 14.54 -1.09
N ARG A 77 16.38 13.65 -2.03
CA ARG A 77 15.92 13.72 -3.42
C ARG A 77 14.39 13.69 -3.54
N ILE A 78 13.72 12.83 -2.78
CA ILE A 78 12.24 12.74 -2.79
C ILE A 78 11.62 14.04 -2.26
N ARG A 79 12.12 14.56 -1.14
CA ARG A 79 11.64 15.82 -0.54
C ARG A 79 11.88 17.03 -1.44
N GLN A 80 13.01 17.07 -2.15
CA GLN A 80 13.28 18.13 -3.11
C GLN A 80 12.28 18.10 -4.27
N ARG A 81 12.01 16.92 -4.84
CA ARG A 81 11.03 16.75 -5.92
C ARG A 81 9.61 17.11 -5.49
N SER A 82 9.18 16.71 -4.30
CA SER A 82 7.83 17.02 -3.81
C SER A 82 7.61 18.52 -3.60
N ARG A 83 8.64 19.27 -3.22
CA ARG A 83 8.60 20.74 -3.07
C ARG A 83 8.59 21.50 -4.40
N GLN A 84 9.16 20.92 -5.46
CA GLN A 84 9.21 21.52 -6.79
C GLN A 84 7.93 21.31 -7.61
N ALA A 85 7.11 20.33 -7.23
CA ALA A 85 5.84 20.01 -7.87
C ALA A 85 4.65 20.85 -7.35
N THR A 86 4.91 21.81 -6.44
CA THR A 86 3.95 22.79 -5.91
C THR A 86 4.27 24.16 -6.51
#